data_AF-A0A2A2QTD8-F1
#
_entry.id   AF-A0A2A2QTD8-F1
#
_cell.length_a   1.000
_cell.length_b   1.000
_cell.length_c   1.000
_cell.angle_alpha   90.00
_cell.angle_beta   90.00
_cell.angle_gamma   90.00
#
_symmetry.space_group_name_H-M   'P 1'
#
loop_
_entity.id
_entity.type
_entity.pdbx_description
1 polymer ?
#
loop_
_entity_poly.entity_id
_entity_poly.type
_entity_poly.pdbx_seq_one_letter_code
_entity_poly.pdbx_strand_id
1 'polypeptide(L)' 'MTTSEKTNLIKKNSLCWVGAIIVPLILHFGLSSTKFPWPLILPFLLFGLMFASNNLLSQAIGKPTDDASHK' A
#
# COMPACT_ATOMS: atom_id res chain seq x y z
N MET A 1 -19.23 0.55 -8.40
CA MET A 1 -18.38 1.19 -7.37
C MET A 1 -18.66 2.68 -7.39
N THR A 2 -18.96 3.30 -6.26
CA THR A 2 -19.22 4.74 -6.22
C THR A 2 -17.91 5.54 -6.32
N THR A 3 -17.95 6.77 -6.84
CA THR A 3 -16.78 7.67 -6.95
C THR A 3 -16.11 7.94 -5.60
N SER A 4 -16.89 7.93 -4.51
CA SER A 4 -16.41 8.09 -3.14
C SER A 4 -15.55 6.89 -2.67
N GLU A 5 -15.97 5.66 -2.96
CA GLU A 5 -15.21 4.45 -2.62
C GLU A 5 -13.88 4.36 -3.38
N LYS A 6 -13.89 4.72 -4.67
CA LYS A 6 -12.67 4.76 -5.48
C LYS A 6 -11.67 5.77 -4.94
N THR A 7 -12.14 6.95 -4.55
CA THR A 7 -11.30 7.99 -3.93
C THR A 7 -10.74 7.53 -2.58
N ASN A 8 -11.52 6.78 -1.80
CA ASN A 8 -11.06 6.21 -0.53
C ASN A 8 -9.95 5.15 -0.73
N LEU A 9 -10.08 4.26 -1.73
CA LEU A 9 -9.04 3.28 -2.06
C LEU A 9 -7.75 3.94 -2.56
N ILE A 10 -7.86 4.97 -3.40
CA ILE A 10 -6.69 5.75 -3.85
C ILE A 10 -6.00 6.42 -2.67
N LYS A 11 -6.77 7.03 -1.76
CA LYS A 11 -6.23 7.67 -0.56
C LYS A 11 -5.50 6.67 0.35
N LYS A 12 -6.06 5.47 0.54
CA LYS A 12 -5.43 4.39 1.30
C LYS A 12 -4.15 3.88 0.64
N ASN A 13 -4.15 3.77 -0.70
CA ASN A 13 -2.95 3.41 -1.45
C ASN A 13 -1.86 4.47 -1.30
N SER A 14 -2.19 5.75 -1.46
CA SER A 14 -1.23 6.85 -1.23
C SER A 14 -0.71 6.87 0.21
N LEU A 15 -1.55 6.57 1.20
CA LEU A 15 -1.12 6.47 2.60
C LEU A 15 -0.17 5.28 2.82
N CYS A 16 -0.40 4.14 2.15
CA CYS A 16 0.57 3.04 2.13
C CYS A 16 1.91 3.49 1.56
N TRP A 17 1.93 4.21 0.43
CA TRP A 17 3.16 4.74 -0.17
C TRP A 17 3.89 5.73 0.74
N VAL A 18 3.17 6.59 1.46
CA VAL A 18 3.77 7.46 2.47
C VAL A 18 4.38 6.63 3.61
N GLY A 19 3.68 5.59 4.07
CA GLY A 19 4.22 4.62 5.03
C GLY A 19 5.47 3.91 4.52
N ALA A 20 5.53 3.56 3.23
CA ALA A 20 6.70 2.96 2.57
C ALA A 20 7.98 3.75 2.76
N ILE A 21 7.85 5.07 2.74
CA ILE A 21 8.98 5.99 2.74
C ILE A 21 9.35 6.29 4.19
N ILE A 22 8.35 6.58 5.03
CA ILE A 22 8.56 7.02 6.41
C ILE A 22 9.02 5.86 7.31
N VAL A 23 8.43 4.67 7.19
CA VAL A 23 8.76 3.52 8.06
C VAL A 23 10.24 3.12 7.98
N PRO A 24 10.85 2.90 6.79
CA PRO A 24 12.27 2.58 6.71
C PRO A 24 13.15 3.75 7.14
N LEU A 25 12.75 5.02 6.96
CA LEU A 25 13.48 6.17 7.51
C LEU A 25 13.52 6.14 9.04
N ILE A 26 12.38 5.95 9.70
CA ILE A 26 12.29 5.87 11.17
C ILE A 26 13.09 4.68 11.68
N LEU A 27 12.94 3.51 11.05
CA LEU A 27 13.71 2.34 11.42
C LEU A 27 15.21 2.58 11.19
N HIS A 28 15.61 3.26 10.10
CA HIS A 28 17.02 3.52 9.78
C HIS A 28 17.66 4.45 10.79
N PHE A 29 16.98 5.52 11.19
CA PHE A 29 17.49 6.45 12.21
C PHE A 29 17.34 5.92 13.65
N GLY A 30 16.34 5.08 13.93
CA GLY A 30 16.11 4.52 15.27
C GLY A 30 16.98 3.28 15.56
N LEU A 31 17.29 2.50 14.53
CA LEU A 31 18.09 1.28 14.61
C LEU A 31 19.50 1.45 14.02
N SER A 32 19.91 2.66 13.63
CA SER A 32 21.27 2.94 13.13
C SER A 32 22.37 2.65 14.16
N SER A 33 22.04 2.71 15.45
CA SER A 33 22.94 2.31 16.54
C SER A 33 23.10 0.78 16.66
N THR A 34 22.14 0.02 16.13
CA THR A 34 22.17 -1.45 16.10
C THR A 34 22.67 -1.93 14.74
N LYS A 35 23.50 -2.98 14.70
CA LYS A 35 23.87 -3.69 13.45
C LYS A 35 22.67 -4.49 12.91
N PHE A 36 21.60 -3.77 12.60
CA PHE A 36 20.34 -4.35 12.18
C PHE A 36 20.52 -4.88 10.75
N PRO A 37 20.05 -6.11 10.44
CA PRO A 37 20.29 -6.76 9.14
C PRO A 37 19.37 -6.18 8.06
N TRP A 38 19.62 -4.92 7.71
CA TRP A 38 18.90 -4.15 6.70
C TRP A 38 18.65 -4.90 5.39
N PRO A 39 19.63 -5.58 4.78
CA PRO A 39 19.44 -6.28 3.50
C PRO A 39 18.43 -7.43 3.58
N LEU A 40 18.23 -8.02 4.77
CA LEU A 40 17.24 -9.09 4.97
C LEU A 40 15.84 -8.53 5.18
N ILE A 41 15.67 -7.41 5.88
CA ILE A 41 14.34 -6.90 6.28
C ILE A 41 13.73 -5.97 5.22
N LEU A 42 14.56 -5.19 4.52
CA LEU A 42 14.14 -4.33 3.40
C LEU A 42 13.27 -5.05 2.36
N PRO A 43 13.65 -6.22 1.80
CA PRO A 43 12.83 -6.88 0.80
C PRO A 43 11.46 -7.28 1.36
N PHE A 44 11.35 -7.79 2.59
CA PHE A 44 10.04 -8.12 3.18
C PHE A 44 9.19 -6.87 3.42
N LEU A 45 9.79 -5.76 3.87
CA LEU A 45 9.09 -4.51 4.09
C LEU A 45 8.53 -3.94 2.79
N LEU A 46 9.35 -3.90 1.74
CA LEU A 46 8.98 -3.41 0.42
C LEU A 46 7.98 -4.34 -0.27
N PHE A 47 8.18 -5.65 -0.21
CA PHE A 47 7.31 -6.63 -0.86
C PHE A 47 5.93 -6.69 -0.20
N GLY A 48 5.86 -6.67 1.13
CA GLY A 48 4.59 -6.63 1.86
C GLY A 48 3.77 -5.38 1.52
N LEU A 49 4.43 -4.24 1.42
CA LEU A 49 3.76 -3.00 1.05
C LEU A 49 3.38 -2.94 -0.44
N MET A 50 4.24 -3.43 -1.32
CA MET A 50 3.95 -3.52 -2.75
C MET A 50 2.76 -4.45 -3.01
N PHE A 51 2.68 -5.57 -2.28
CA PHE A 51 1.54 -6.48 -2.33
C PHE A 51 0.25 -5.82 -1.83
N ALA A 52 0.31 -5.11 -0.70
CA ALA A 52 -0.83 -4.35 -0.19
C ALA A 52 -1.28 -3.25 -1.18
N SER A 53 -0.34 -2.53 -1.77
CA SER A 53 -0.59 -1.50 -2.79
C SER A 53 -1.26 -2.10 -4.03
N ASN A 54 -0.73 -3.20 -4.56
CA ASN A 54 -1.30 -3.90 -5.71
C ASN A 54 -2.69 -4.47 -5.41
N ASN A 55 -2.93 -4.96 -4.19
CA ASN A 55 -4.26 -5.44 -3.80
C ASN A 55 -5.27 -4.28 -3.73
N LEU A 56 -4.90 -3.14 -3.15
CA LEU A 56 -5.73 -1.93 -3.13
C LEU A 56 -5.99 -1.38 -4.54
N LEU A 57 -4.97 -1.36 -5.41
CA LEU A 57 -5.12 -0.96 -6.81
C LEU A 57 -6.01 -1.94 -7.58
N SER A 58 -5.82 -3.25 -7.37
CA SER A 58 -6.60 -4.29 -8.01
C SER A 58 -8.07 -4.25 -7.57
N GLN A 59 -8.35 -3.88 -6.32
CA GLN A 59 -9.73 -3.65 -5.85
C GLN A 59 -10.33 -2.37 -6.43
N ALA A 60 -9.51 -1.36 -6.73
CA ALA A 60 -9.96 -0.12 -7.36
C ALA A 60 -10.16 -0.24 -8.88
N ILE A 61 -9.46 -1.19 -9.53
CA ILE A 61 -9.53 -1.46 -10.98
C ILE A 61 -10.52 -2.60 -11.27
N GLY A 62 -10.53 -3.65 -10.45
CA GLY A 62 -11.33 -4.85 -10.58
C GLY A 62 -12.61 -4.80 -9.76
N LYS A 63 -13.61 -4.10 -10.30
CA LYS A 63 -15.00 -4.51 -10.13
C LYS A 63 -15.70 -4.23 -11.46
N PRO A 64 -16.05 -5.27 -12.26
CA PRO A 64 -16.85 -5.06 -13.45
C PRO A 64 -18.12 -4.33 -13.04
N THR A 65 -18.42 -3.30 -13.82
CA THR A 65 -19.74 -2.72 -13.97
C THR A 65 -20.68 -3.83 -14.43
N ASP A 66 -21.18 -4.68 -13.53
CA ASP A 66 -22.23 -5.66 -13.83
C ASP A 66 -23.06 -5.89 -12.56
N ASP A 67 -23.94 -4.93 -12.26
CA ASP A 67 -25.36 -5.16 -11.92
C ASP A 67 -25.98 -3.83 -11.45
N ALA A 68 -26.38 -3.00 -12.42
CA ALA A 68 -27.50 -2.04 -12.29
C ALA A 68 -27.79 -1.43 -13.67
N SER A 69 -28.03 -2.28 -14.66
CA SER A 69 -28.84 -1.92 -15.82
C SER A 69 -29.92 -2.97 -15.95
N HIS A 70 -31.02 -2.84 -15.20
CA HIS A 70 -32.35 -3.14 -15.73
C HIS A 70 -33.46 -2.67 -14.77
N LYS A 71 -34.23 -1.69 -15.27
CA LYS A 71 -35.63 -1.34 -14.95
C LYS A 71 -35.95 -0.58 -13.66
#